data_AF-A0A3D0S8R6-F1
#
_entry.id   AF-A0A3D0S8R6-F1
#
_cell.length_a   1.000
_cell.length_b   1.000
_cell.length_c   1.000
_cell.angle_alpha   90.00
_cell.angle_beta   90.00
_cell.angle_gamma   90.00
#
_symmetry.space_group_name_H-M   'P 1'
#
loop_
_entity.id
_entity.type
_entity.pdbx_description
1 polymer ?
#
loop_
_entity_poly.entity_id
_entity_poly.type
_entity_poly.pdbx_seq_one_letter_code
_entity_poly.pdbx_strand_id
1 'polypeptide(L)'
;MPTATRAGRLSRDMDGPLREAADSILASLVEAMPALGEGAGLDGATVVCQDLCQVLMAHPGAARMMASGPSRMDNERAFTERLLGHALHEFTVGSAAIDAIEPAPSPDEEDSRHRRWRADYLTASPEQFPRTVRLANELYPSVAEQFEFGHGLLVAGLRQRVDG
;
A
#
# COMPACT_ATOMS: atom_id res chain seq x y z
N MET A 1 2.94 41.86 8.00
CA MET A 1 3.14 40.69 8.88
C MET A 1 2.11 39.64 8.52
N PRO A 2 2.47 38.44 8.01
CA PRO A 2 1.48 37.42 7.72
C PRO A 2 1.25 36.54 8.95
N THR A 3 0.01 36.51 9.41
CA THR A 3 -0.51 35.52 10.37
C THR A 3 -0.57 34.15 9.69
N ALA A 4 0.59 33.50 9.57
CA ALA A 4 0.64 32.06 9.45
C ALA A 4 0.16 31.49 10.79
N THR A 5 -1.11 31.11 10.82
CA THR A 5 -1.85 30.60 11.97
C THR A 5 -1.02 29.57 12.72
N ARG A 6 -0.88 29.72 14.04
CA ARG A 6 -0.10 28.86 14.95
C ARG A 6 -0.32 27.36 14.71
N ALA A 7 -1.52 26.97 14.25
CA ALA A 7 -1.90 25.62 13.84
C ALA A 7 -1.09 25.07 12.63
N GLY A 8 -0.77 25.88 11.62
CA GLY A 8 0.00 25.45 10.45
C GLY A 8 1.49 25.28 10.74
N ARG A 9 2.04 25.98 11.76
CA ARG A 9 3.40 25.74 12.25
C ARG A 9 3.47 24.50 13.13
N LEU A 10 2.50 24.29 14.02
CA LEU A 10 2.39 23.08 14.84
C LEU A 10 2.21 21.82 13.98
N SER A 11 1.43 21.88 12.88
CA SER A 11 1.29 20.77 11.95
C SER A 11 2.64 20.41 11.29
N ARG A 12 3.39 21.39 10.78
CA ARG A 12 4.72 21.16 10.19
C ARG A 12 5.76 20.68 11.21
N ASP A 13 5.68 21.15 12.47
CA ASP A 13 6.55 20.72 13.57
C ASP A 13 6.30 19.26 13.96
N MET A 14 5.04 18.80 13.89
CA MET A 14 4.66 17.42 14.19
C MET A 14 4.91 16.45 13.02
N ASP A 15 4.98 16.97 11.79
CA ASP A 15 5.29 16.17 10.61
C ASP A 15 6.74 15.65 10.62
N GLY A 16 7.69 16.39 11.21
CA GLY A 16 9.10 15.99 11.28
C GLY A 16 9.31 14.66 12.03
N PRO A 17 8.93 14.58 13.32
CA PRO A 17 9.06 13.36 14.10
C PRO A 17 8.28 12.17 13.54
N LEU A 18 7.09 12.40 12.96
CA LEU A 18 6.31 11.35 12.32
C LEU A 18 6.95 10.85 11.02
N ARG A 19 7.61 11.73 10.25
CA ARG A 19 8.39 11.35 9.07
C ARG A 19 9.64 10.58 9.45
N GLU A 20 10.34 10.99 10.51
CA GLU A 20 11.50 10.24 11.04
C GLU A 20 11.08 8.84 11.51
N ALA A 21 9.97 8.74 12.26
CA ALA A 21 9.43 7.46 12.69
C ALA A 21 9.04 6.58 11.50
N ALA A 22 8.33 7.13 10.50
CA ALA A 22 7.98 6.38 9.29
C ALA A 22 9.22 5.96 8.47
N ASP A 23 10.24 6.80 8.38
CA ASP A 23 11.48 6.48 7.65
C ASP A 23 12.30 5.39 8.36
N SER A 24 12.35 5.41 9.70
CA SER A 24 13.06 4.39 10.48
C SER A 24 12.51 2.98 10.29
N ILE A 25 11.21 2.86 9.96
CA ILE A 25 10.58 1.58 9.62
C ILE A 25 11.18 0.98 8.34
N LEU A 26 11.68 1.82 7.42
CA LEU A 26 12.32 1.36 6.18
C LEU A 26 13.71 0.80 6.40
N ALA A 27 14.38 1.10 7.53
CA ALA A 27 15.76 0.71 7.75
C ALA A 27 15.98 -0.81 7.69
N SER A 28 15.14 -1.59 8.39
CA SER A 28 15.23 -3.05 8.39
C SER A 28 14.89 -3.66 7.02
N LEU A 29 13.95 -3.06 6.31
CA LEU A 29 13.58 -3.47 4.95
C LEU A 29 14.75 -3.25 3.99
N VAL A 30 15.35 -2.05 4.01
CA VAL A 30 16.52 -1.71 3.20
C VAL A 30 17.68 -2.66 3.50
N GLU A 31 17.96 -2.98 4.76
CA GLU A 31 19.00 -3.94 5.13
C GLU A 31 18.75 -5.35 4.56
N ALA A 32 17.49 -5.77 4.52
CA ALA A 32 17.08 -7.07 4.00
C ALA A 32 17.00 -7.12 2.46
N MET A 33 16.93 -5.97 1.76
CA MET A 33 16.82 -5.92 0.30
C MET A 33 18.10 -6.46 -0.35
N PRO A 34 18.03 -7.51 -1.18
CA PRO A 34 19.14 -7.87 -2.04
C PRO A 34 19.43 -6.73 -3.03
N ALA A 35 20.70 -6.54 -3.40
CA ALA A 35 21.03 -5.64 -4.49
C ALA A 35 20.40 -6.18 -5.78
N LEU A 36 19.45 -5.46 -6.36
CA LEU A 36 18.74 -5.91 -7.55
C LEU A 36 19.61 -5.72 -8.79
N GLY A 37 19.92 -6.80 -9.50
CA GLY A 37 20.57 -6.80 -10.81
C GLY A 37 19.96 -7.88 -11.70
N GLU A 38 19.39 -7.46 -12.84
CA GLU A 38 18.76 -8.23 -13.93
C GLU A 38 17.83 -9.42 -13.56
N GLY A 39 16.54 -9.31 -13.94
CA GLY A 39 15.53 -10.40 -13.89
C GLY A 39 15.13 -10.87 -12.50
N ALA A 40 16.09 -11.39 -11.73
CA ALA A 40 15.98 -11.72 -10.30
C ALA A 40 15.66 -10.50 -9.43
N GLY A 41 15.89 -9.30 -9.96
CA GLY A 41 15.53 -8.05 -9.31
C GLY A 41 14.02 -7.91 -9.04
N LEU A 42 13.16 -8.30 -9.99
CA LEU A 42 11.71 -8.08 -9.85
C LEU A 42 11.04 -9.09 -8.90
N ASP A 43 11.58 -10.31 -8.80
CA ASP A 43 11.15 -11.27 -7.76
C ASP A 43 11.58 -10.78 -6.37
N GLY A 44 12.81 -10.24 -6.23
CA GLY A 44 13.26 -9.61 -4.99
C GLY A 44 12.40 -8.40 -4.59
N ALA A 45 12.02 -7.56 -5.56
CA ALA A 45 11.11 -6.44 -5.33
C ALA A 45 9.73 -6.90 -4.81
N THR A 46 9.24 -8.06 -5.25
CA THR A 46 7.97 -8.63 -4.79
C THR A 46 8.00 -8.97 -3.31
N VAL A 47 9.04 -9.68 -2.87
CA VAL A 47 9.21 -10.04 -1.47
C VAL A 47 9.30 -8.79 -0.59
N VAL A 48 10.09 -7.80 -1.02
CA VAL A 48 10.24 -6.54 -0.29
C VAL A 48 8.93 -5.76 -0.20
N CYS A 49 8.15 -5.71 -1.27
CA CYS A 49 6.85 -5.06 -1.27
C CYS A 49 5.83 -5.79 -0.38
N GLN A 50 5.88 -7.12 -0.30
CA GLN A 50 5.06 -7.90 0.64
C GLN A 50 5.44 -7.59 2.09
N ASP A 51 6.74 -7.60 2.41
CA ASP A 51 7.25 -7.27 3.74
C ASP A 51 6.89 -5.84 4.13
N LEU A 52 7.08 -4.88 3.21
CA LEU A 52 6.68 -3.49 3.42
C LEU A 52 5.17 -3.37 3.68
N CYS A 53 4.33 -4.07 2.90
CA CYS A 53 2.88 -4.05 3.10
C CYS A 53 2.51 -4.54 4.50
N GLN A 54 3.06 -5.67 4.95
CA GLN A 54 2.82 -6.22 6.28
C GLN A 54 3.25 -5.27 7.40
N VAL A 55 4.43 -4.69 7.27
CA VAL A 55 4.97 -3.71 8.22
C VAL A 55 4.06 -2.48 8.29
N LEU A 56 3.64 -1.93 7.15
CA LEU A 56 2.77 -0.76 7.11
C LEU A 56 1.36 -1.05 7.65
N MET A 57 0.81 -2.24 7.43
CA MET A 57 -0.45 -2.66 8.06
C MET A 57 -0.32 -2.74 9.59
N ALA A 58 0.83 -3.16 10.12
CA ALA A 58 1.12 -3.14 11.56
C ALA A 58 1.36 -1.72 12.12
N HIS A 59 1.63 -0.74 11.24
CA HIS A 59 1.91 0.65 11.61
C HIS A 59 1.03 1.66 10.83
N PRO A 60 -0.29 1.74 11.10
CA PRO A 60 -1.22 2.58 10.32
C PRO A 60 -0.83 4.06 10.24
N GLY A 61 -0.21 4.61 11.28
CA GLY A 61 0.30 5.98 11.29
C GLY A 61 1.44 6.20 10.29
N ALA A 62 2.34 5.21 10.16
CA ALA A 62 3.42 5.25 9.18
C ALA A 62 2.88 5.06 7.76
N ALA A 63 1.94 4.14 7.55
CA ALA A 63 1.28 3.94 6.26
C ALA A 63 0.63 5.24 5.74
N ARG A 64 -0.14 5.94 6.61
CA ARG A 64 -0.73 7.25 6.28
C ARG A 64 0.33 8.32 6.03
N MET A 65 1.40 8.34 6.82
CA MET A 65 2.49 9.30 6.65
C MET A 65 3.18 9.11 5.30
N MET A 66 3.51 7.88 4.93
CA MET A 66 4.13 7.55 3.65
C MET A 66 3.19 7.80 2.46
N ALA A 67 1.90 7.51 2.60
CA ALA A 67 0.90 7.81 1.57
C ALA A 67 0.73 9.33 1.34
N SER A 68 1.07 10.17 2.33
CA SER A 68 1.03 11.62 2.20
C SER A 68 2.19 12.21 1.37
N GLY A 69 3.22 11.40 1.09
CA GLY A 69 4.39 11.78 0.30
C GLY A 69 5.71 11.33 0.93
N PRO A 70 6.82 11.41 0.17
CA PRO A 70 8.11 10.84 0.56
C PRO A 70 8.65 11.46 1.86
N SER A 71 9.36 10.66 2.68
CA SER A 71 10.12 11.19 3.82
C SER A 71 11.28 12.08 3.36
N ARG A 72 11.86 11.77 2.19
CA ARG A 72 13.08 12.38 1.59
C ARG A 72 14.33 12.20 2.44
N MET A 73 14.29 11.28 3.39
CA MET A 73 15.38 10.89 4.29
C MET A 73 16.17 9.73 3.69
N ASP A 74 17.23 9.30 4.38
CA ASP A 74 18.22 8.38 3.82
C ASP A 74 17.64 6.98 3.55
N ASN A 75 16.75 6.47 4.40
CA ASN A 75 16.18 5.13 4.19
C ASN A 75 15.20 5.13 3.00
N GLU A 76 14.35 6.15 2.85
CA GLU A 76 13.47 6.25 1.68
C GLU A 76 14.25 6.39 0.36
N ARG A 77 15.37 7.13 0.36
CA ARG A 77 16.24 7.22 -0.82
C ARG A 77 16.90 5.89 -1.12
N ALA A 78 17.43 5.21 -0.11
CA ALA A 78 18.04 3.89 -0.28
C ALA A 78 17.01 2.84 -0.74
N PHE A 79 15.79 2.89 -0.19
CA PHE A 79 14.68 2.03 -0.60
C PHE A 79 14.29 2.30 -2.05
N THR A 80 14.14 3.57 -2.44
CA THR A 80 13.79 3.95 -3.82
C THR A 80 14.89 3.60 -4.82
N GLU A 81 16.16 3.77 -4.47
CA GLU A 81 17.29 3.37 -5.31
C GLU A 81 17.32 1.85 -5.53
N ARG A 82 17.01 1.08 -4.48
CA ARG A 82 17.00 -0.38 -4.56
C ARG A 82 15.73 -0.93 -5.20
N LEU A 83 14.58 -0.28 -5.05
CA LEU A 83 13.32 -0.70 -5.63
C LEU A 83 13.15 -0.06 -7.01
N LEU A 84 13.46 -0.82 -8.07
CA LEU A 84 13.37 -0.39 -9.48
C LEU A 84 11.91 -0.24 -9.97
N GLY A 85 11.10 0.58 -9.30
CA GLY A 85 9.72 0.85 -9.71
C GLY A 85 8.95 1.70 -8.72
N HIS A 86 8.88 3.01 -8.97
CA HIS A 86 8.05 3.93 -8.17
C HIS A 86 6.59 3.47 -8.07
N ALA A 87 6.04 2.89 -9.15
CA ALA A 87 4.69 2.36 -9.18
C ALA A 87 4.47 1.18 -8.19
N LEU A 88 5.49 0.34 -7.96
CA LEU A 88 5.39 -0.74 -6.97
C LEU A 88 5.34 -0.16 -5.56
N HIS A 89 6.22 0.82 -5.27
CA HIS A 89 6.22 1.52 -3.98
C HIS A 89 4.87 2.19 -3.70
N GLU A 90 4.36 2.99 -4.65
CA GLU A 90 3.09 3.71 -4.49
C GLU A 90 1.91 2.74 -4.32
N PHE A 91 1.86 1.67 -5.11
CA PHE A 91 0.84 0.64 -4.95
C PHE A 91 0.91 -0.01 -3.57
N THR A 92 2.11 -0.39 -3.12
CA THR A 92 2.29 -1.03 -1.82
C THR A 92 1.88 -0.13 -0.66
N VAL A 93 2.35 1.12 -0.65
CA VAL A 93 1.99 2.10 0.38
C VAL A 93 0.49 2.42 0.32
N GLY A 94 -0.07 2.58 -0.88
CA GLY A 94 -1.49 2.86 -1.08
C GLY A 94 -2.40 1.74 -0.57
N SER A 95 -2.10 0.49 -0.91
CA SER A 95 -2.81 -0.69 -0.41
C SER A 95 -2.76 -0.75 1.12
N ALA A 96 -1.57 -0.71 1.71
CA ALA A 96 -1.43 -0.77 3.16
C ALA A 96 -2.13 0.40 3.86
N ALA A 97 -2.10 1.61 3.28
CA ALA A 97 -2.75 2.78 3.87
C ALA A 97 -4.29 2.69 3.82
N ILE A 98 -4.87 2.05 2.80
CA ILE A 98 -6.32 1.81 2.72
C ILE A 98 -6.73 0.76 3.76
N ASP A 99 -6.01 -0.36 3.81
CA ASP A 99 -6.41 -1.53 4.61
C ASP A 99 -6.08 -1.36 6.10
N ALA A 100 -5.16 -0.48 6.46
CA ALA A 100 -4.79 -0.18 7.85
C ALA A 100 -5.79 0.74 8.58
N ILE A 101 -6.80 1.32 7.90
CA ILE A 101 -7.67 2.36 8.50
C ILE A 101 -8.61 1.77 9.56
N GLU A 102 -9.11 0.55 9.38
CA GLU A 102 -10.00 -0.14 10.33
C GLU A 102 -9.89 -1.67 10.16
N PRO A 103 -8.79 -2.28 10.65
CA PRO A 103 -8.63 -3.73 10.58
C PRO A 103 -9.79 -4.41 11.31
N ALA A 104 -10.34 -5.46 10.71
CA ALA A 104 -11.31 -6.28 11.42
C ALA A 104 -10.66 -6.89 12.66
N PRO A 105 -11.38 -7.03 13.79
CA PRO A 105 -10.88 -7.70 14.98
C PRO A 105 -10.42 -9.14 14.75
N SER A 106 -10.96 -9.81 13.73
CA SER A 106 -10.56 -11.16 13.31
C SER A 106 -10.83 -11.40 11.82
N PRO A 107 -10.18 -12.40 11.20
CA PRO A 107 -10.47 -12.82 9.82
C PRO A 107 -11.95 -13.20 9.61
N ASP A 108 -12.58 -13.87 10.58
CA ASP A 108 -13.99 -14.28 10.47
C ASP A 108 -14.95 -13.08 10.43
N GLU A 109 -14.62 -12.00 11.16
CA GLU A 109 -15.38 -10.76 11.16
C GLU A 109 -15.20 -9.99 9.85
N GLU A 110 -13.99 -9.99 9.29
CA GLU A 110 -13.69 -9.44 7.96
C GLU A 110 -14.49 -10.14 6.88
N ASP A 111 -14.42 -11.47 6.85
CA ASP A 111 -15.17 -12.32 5.92
C ASP A 111 -16.68 -12.10 6.04
N SER A 112 -17.18 -12.00 7.27
CA SER A 112 -18.59 -11.73 7.50
C SER A 112 -19.01 -10.35 7.00
N ARG A 113 -18.15 -9.35 7.15
CA ARG A 113 -18.36 -7.99 6.62
C ARG A 113 -18.36 -7.99 5.09
N HIS A 114 -17.38 -8.64 4.46
CA HIS A 114 -17.30 -8.76 3.00
C HIS A 114 -18.51 -9.51 2.44
N ARG A 115 -18.94 -10.61 3.07
CA ARG A 115 -20.17 -11.33 2.67
C ARG A 115 -21.40 -10.43 2.69
N ARG A 116 -21.56 -9.60 3.74
CA ARG A 116 -22.69 -8.65 3.82
C ARG A 116 -22.63 -7.62 2.68
N TRP A 117 -21.46 -7.02 2.45
CA TRP A 117 -21.30 -6.04 1.36
C TRP A 117 -21.59 -6.66 0.00
N ARG A 118 -21.05 -7.85 -0.30
CA ARG A 118 -21.36 -8.56 -1.56
C ARG A 118 -22.86 -8.83 -1.71
N ALA A 119 -23.55 -9.20 -0.63
CA ALA A 119 -24.99 -9.39 -0.63
C ALA A 119 -25.73 -8.09 -1.00
N ASP A 120 -25.31 -6.94 -0.47
CA ASP A 120 -25.89 -5.65 -0.83
C ASP A 120 -25.77 -5.38 -2.34
N TYR A 121 -24.59 -5.63 -2.94
CA TYR A 121 -24.38 -5.49 -4.38
C TYR A 121 -25.18 -6.48 -5.22
N LEU A 122 -25.42 -7.70 -4.74
CA LEU A 122 -26.27 -8.69 -5.40
C LEU A 122 -27.75 -8.27 -5.43
N THR A 123 -28.20 -7.49 -4.44
CA THR A 123 -29.59 -7.00 -4.38
C THR A 123 -29.85 -5.75 -5.22
N ALA A 124 -28.81 -5.14 -5.80
CA ALA A 124 -28.95 -3.99 -6.68
C ALA A 124 -29.76 -4.33 -7.93
N SER A 125 -30.47 -3.35 -8.50
CA SER A 125 -31.25 -3.55 -9.74
C SER A 125 -30.33 -3.98 -10.90
N PRO A 126 -30.50 -5.18 -11.49
CA PRO A 126 -29.68 -5.63 -12.61
C PRO A 126 -29.93 -4.83 -13.89
N GLU A 127 -31.10 -4.19 -14.01
CA GLU A 127 -31.42 -3.30 -15.13
C GLU A 127 -30.60 -2.01 -15.06
N GLN A 128 -30.34 -1.50 -13.84
CA GLN A 128 -29.56 -0.28 -13.63
C GLN A 128 -28.06 -0.56 -13.48
N PHE A 129 -27.69 -1.67 -12.83
CA PHE A 129 -26.31 -2.01 -12.46
C PHE A 129 -25.89 -3.43 -12.91
N PRO A 130 -26.00 -3.77 -14.20
CA PRO A 130 -25.79 -5.14 -14.69
C PRO A 130 -24.37 -5.67 -14.40
N ARG A 131 -23.36 -4.80 -14.44
CA ARG A 131 -21.96 -5.20 -14.17
C ARG A 131 -21.71 -5.42 -12.69
N THR A 132 -22.30 -4.58 -11.83
CA THR A 132 -22.15 -4.67 -10.38
C THR A 132 -22.73 -5.98 -9.88
N VAL A 133 -23.97 -6.30 -10.26
CA VAL A 133 -24.61 -7.57 -9.88
C VAL A 133 -23.82 -8.76 -10.41
N ARG A 134 -23.36 -8.70 -11.67
CA ARG A 134 -22.55 -9.77 -12.28
C ARG A 134 -21.22 -10.01 -11.57
N LEU A 135 -20.56 -8.96 -11.09
CA LEU A 135 -19.23 -9.04 -10.46
C LEU A 135 -19.31 -9.06 -8.92
N ALA A 136 -20.49 -9.02 -8.32
CA ALA A 136 -20.65 -8.82 -6.88
C ALA A 136 -19.92 -9.88 -6.05
N ASN A 137 -19.85 -11.13 -6.52
CA ASN A 137 -19.12 -12.20 -5.83
C ASN A 137 -17.59 -12.05 -5.88
N GLU A 138 -17.08 -11.27 -6.84
CA GLU A 138 -15.64 -10.98 -7.00
C GLU A 138 -15.20 -9.73 -6.22
N LEU A 139 -16.15 -8.95 -5.69
CA LEU A 139 -15.84 -7.74 -4.93
C LEU A 139 -15.33 -8.10 -3.52
N TYR A 140 -14.44 -7.28 -2.97
CA TYR A 140 -13.87 -7.47 -1.62
C TYR A 140 -13.21 -8.83 -1.40
N PRO A 141 -12.24 -9.27 -2.23
CA PRO A 141 -11.38 -10.38 -1.86
C PRO A 141 -10.65 -10.07 -0.54
N SER A 142 -9.96 -11.04 0.05
CA SER A 142 -9.12 -10.75 1.22
C SER A 142 -8.06 -9.71 0.88
N VAL A 143 -7.59 -8.95 1.87
CA VAL A 143 -6.52 -7.95 1.69
C VAL A 143 -5.28 -8.58 1.04
N ALA A 144 -4.92 -9.81 1.45
CA ALA A 144 -3.80 -10.55 0.88
C ALA A 144 -4.02 -10.86 -0.62
N GLU A 145 -5.17 -11.43 -0.98
CA GLU A 145 -5.50 -11.73 -2.37
C GLU A 145 -5.54 -10.47 -3.25
N GLN A 146 -6.10 -9.37 -2.74
CA GLN A 146 -6.15 -8.10 -3.47
C GLN A 146 -4.73 -7.56 -3.74
N PHE A 147 -3.88 -7.59 -2.73
CA PHE A 147 -2.49 -7.14 -2.84
C PHE A 147 -1.72 -8.01 -3.82
N GLU A 148 -1.77 -9.34 -3.67
CA GLU A 148 -1.07 -10.29 -4.54
C GLU A 148 -1.48 -10.13 -6.00
N PHE A 149 -2.78 -10.02 -6.28
CA PHE A 149 -3.29 -9.82 -7.64
C PHE A 149 -2.79 -8.50 -8.25
N GLY A 150 -2.99 -7.37 -7.56
CA GLY A 150 -2.58 -6.06 -8.08
C GLY A 150 -1.06 -5.92 -8.22
N HIS A 151 -0.31 -6.40 -7.24
CA HIS A 151 1.14 -6.42 -7.28
C HIS A 151 1.66 -7.30 -8.42
N GLY A 152 1.09 -8.49 -8.60
CA GLY A 152 1.43 -9.40 -9.70
C GLY A 152 1.22 -8.78 -11.08
N LEU A 153 0.14 -8.03 -11.29
CA LEU A 153 -0.09 -7.29 -12.54
C LEU A 153 0.96 -6.21 -12.79
N LEU A 154 1.36 -5.47 -11.75
CA LEU A 154 2.40 -4.43 -11.87
C LEU A 154 3.76 -5.04 -12.22
N VAL A 155 4.16 -6.11 -11.54
CA VAL A 155 5.41 -6.83 -11.84
C VAL A 155 5.40 -7.38 -13.26
N ALA A 156 4.30 -8.02 -13.68
CA ALA A 156 4.17 -8.53 -15.04
C ALA A 156 4.27 -7.41 -16.08
N GLY A 157 3.62 -6.27 -15.83
CA GLY A 157 3.70 -5.10 -16.71
C GLY A 157 5.11 -4.48 -16.76
N LEU A 158 5.84 -4.48 -15.65
CA LEU A 158 7.23 -4.02 -15.61
C LEU A 158 8.17 -4.97 -16.37
N ARG A 159 8.00 -6.30 -16.21
CA ARG A 159 8.73 -7.31 -16.98
C ARG A 159 8.55 -7.08 -18.48
N GLN A 160 7.32 -6.91 -18.94
CA GLN A 160 7.03 -6.63 -20.35
C GLN A 160 7.71 -5.36 -20.89
N ARG A 161 7.94 -4.35 -20.04
CA ARG A 161 8.62 -3.10 -20.45
C ARG A 161 10.14 -3.19 -20.45
N VAL A 162 10.70 -4.09 -19.63
CA VAL A 162 12.16 -4.28 -19.51
C VAL A 162 12.65 -5.30 -20.54
N ASP A 163 11.87 -6.36 -20.76
CA ASP A 163 12.24 -7.49 -21.63
C ASP A 163 11.72 -7.36 -23.07
N GLY A 164 10.83 -6.40 -23.34
CA GLY A 164 10.21 -6.14 -24.65
C GLY A 164 10.82 -4.95 -25.37
#